data_AF-A0A1H6X4N9-F1
#
_entry.id   AF-A0A1H6X4N9-F1
#
_cell.length_a   1.000
_cell.length_b   1.000
_cell.length_c   1.000
_cell.angle_alpha   90.00
_cell.angle_beta   90.00
_cell.angle_gamma   90.00
#
_symmetry.space_group_name_H-M   'P 1'
#
loop_
_entity.id
_entity.type
_entity.pdbx_description
1 polymer ?
#
loop_
_entity_poly.entity_id
_entity_poly.type
_entity_poly.pdbx_seq_one_letter_code
_entity_poly.pdbx_strand_id
1 'polypeptide(L)'
;MMLAQTLLLAEEAHATEVEGADLILPAPYDLLWSIVIFTIIAVVFTRVILPKLQTVLDERAELIQGGIEKAEKAQAEAAAALEEYTAQLTEARAEAARIREDARVEAAQILADARRRAGTDAERIVETAQRQIDAERHQAVVSLRTEVGSLATELASRIVGESLADDARQQRVIDSFLDDLESTVKAEG
;
A
#
# COMPACT_ATOMS: atom_id res chain seq x y z
N MET A 1 -75.72 21.86 99.42
CA MET A 1 -75.87 20.47 98.94
C MET A 1 -75.99 20.51 97.42
N MET A 2 -74.89 20.91 96.78
CA MET A 2 -74.81 21.52 95.45
C MET A 2 -74.21 20.58 94.39
N LEU A 3 -74.04 19.29 94.73
CA LEU A 3 -73.24 18.35 93.94
C LEU A 3 -74.04 17.19 93.34
N ALA A 4 -75.31 17.02 93.70
CA ALA A 4 -76.17 15.97 93.15
C ALA A 4 -77.03 16.43 91.95
N GLN A 5 -77.20 17.74 91.77
CA GLN A 5 -78.05 18.30 90.69
C GLN A 5 -77.25 18.73 89.46
N THR A 6 -75.93 18.82 89.58
CA THR A 6 -75.01 19.15 88.47
C THR A 6 -74.58 17.93 87.65
N LEU A 7 -74.78 16.70 88.16
CA LEU A 7 -74.38 15.47 87.46
C LEU A 7 -75.47 14.93 86.51
N LEU A 8 -76.75 15.24 86.75
CA LEU A 8 -77.87 14.83 85.87
C LEU A 8 -78.13 15.83 84.73
N LEU A 9 -77.58 17.05 84.83
CA LEU A 9 -77.75 18.14 83.85
C LEU A 9 -76.63 18.20 82.79
N ALA A 10 -75.65 17.28 82.85
CA ALA A 10 -74.57 17.18 81.87
C ALA A 10 -74.82 16.12 80.78
N GLU A 11 -75.90 15.34 80.89
CA GLU A 11 -76.30 14.32 79.90
C GLU A 11 -77.45 14.78 78.99
N GLU A 12 -78.06 15.93 79.28
CA GLU A 12 -79.10 16.57 78.47
C GLU A 12 -78.74 18.03 78.18
N ALA A 13 -77.73 18.25 77.34
CA ALA A 13 -77.53 19.53 76.66
C ALA A 13 -77.16 19.25 75.21
N HIS A 14 -78.12 19.55 74.33
CA HIS A 14 -78.13 19.43 72.87
C HIS A 14 -78.65 18.11 72.27
N ALA A 15 -79.81 17.66 72.74
CA ALA A 15 -80.84 17.13 71.83
C ALA A 15 -81.73 18.29 71.37
N THR A 16 -81.20 19.15 70.50
CA THR A 16 -82.01 20.06 69.69
C THR A 16 -82.62 19.25 68.56
N GLU A 17 -83.92 19.32 68.35
CA GLU A 17 -84.60 18.78 67.17
C GLU A 17 -83.83 19.21 65.91
N VAL A 18 -83.11 18.27 65.31
CA VAL A 18 -82.38 18.51 64.07
C VAL A 18 -83.41 18.38 62.95
N GLU A 19 -84.03 19.52 62.61
CA GLU A 19 -84.79 19.67 61.37
C GLU A 19 -83.91 19.13 60.23
N GLY A 20 -84.42 18.27 59.35
CA GLY A 20 -83.63 17.41 58.44
C GLY A 20 -82.62 18.12 57.51
N ALA A 21 -82.60 19.46 57.50
CA ALA A 21 -81.57 20.29 56.88
C ALA A 21 -80.25 20.38 57.69
N ASP A 22 -80.29 20.37 59.02
CA ASP A 22 -79.11 20.49 59.90
C ASP A 22 -78.29 19.19 60.03
N LEU A 23 -78.84 18.06 59.56
CA LEU A 23 -78.10 16.77 59.51
C LEU A 23 -77.23 16.65 58.25
N ILE A 24 -77.58 17.37 57.18
CA ILE A 24 -76.88 17.35 55.89
C ILE A 24 -75.91 18.54 55.78
N LEU A 25 -76.28 19.69 56.36
CA LEU A 25 -75.45 20.88 56.38
C LEU A 25 -74.77 21.04 57.74
N PRO A 26 -73.44 20.83 57.83
CA PRO A 26 -72.73 21.05 59.08
C PRO A 26 -72.83 22.52 59.48
N ALA A 27 -72.73 22.78 60.78
CA ALA A 27 -72.79 24.12 61.31
C ALA A 27 -71.74 25.04 60.64
N PRO A 28 -72.06 26.32 60.40
CA PRO A 28 -71.24 27.23 59.59
C PRO A 28 -69.82 27.43 60.16
N TYR A 29 -69.62 27.26 61.47
CA TYR A 29 -68.29 27.33 62.10
C TYR A 29 -67.39 26.15 61.70
N ASP A 30 -67.94 24.93 61.57
CA ASP A 30 -67.18 23.74 61.15
C ASP A 30 -66.77 23.85 59.68
N LEU A 31 -67.65 24.40 58.84
CA LEU A 31 -67.36 24.68 57.45
C LEU A 31 -66.24 25.72 57.31
N LEU A 32 -66.28 26.80 58.09
CA LEU A 32 -65.23 27.83 58.09
C LEU A 32 -63.87 27.28 58.54
N TRP A 33 -63.82 26.52 59.64
CA TRP A 33 -62.57 25.91 60.12
C TRP A 33 -62.04 24.83 59.16
N SER A 34 -62.92 24.03 58.56
CA SER A 34 -62.56 23.04 57.55
C SER A 34 -61.97 23.71 56.30
N ILE A 35 -62.56 24.81 55.83
CA ILE A 35 -62.04 25.59 54.70
C ILE A 35 -60.68 26.22 55.06
N VAL A 36 -60.50 26.75 56.27
CA VAL A 36 -59.23 27.33 56.70
C VAL A 36 -58.12 26.28 56.70
N ILE A 37 -58.34 25.11 57.31
CA ILE A 37 -57.36 24.02 57.34
C ILE A 37 -57.10 23.49 55.92
N PHE A 38 -58.15 23.29 55.11
CA PHE A 38 -58.02 22.88 53.72
C PHE A 38 -57.21 23.89 52.92
N THR A 39 -57.44 25.18 53.10
CA THR A 39 -56.69 26.25 52.41
C THR A 39 -55.23 26.26 52.84
N ILE A 40 -54.92 26.09 54.13
CA ILE A 40 -53.54 25.98 54.61
C ILE A 40 -52.84 24.78 53.97
N ILE A 41 -53.49 23.61 53.95
CA ILE A 41 -52.94 22.41 53.30
C ILE A 41 -52.78 22.61 51.79
N ALA A 42 -53.75 23.20 51.11
CA ALA A 42 -53.70 23.48 49.67
C ALA A 42 -52.56 24.45 49.34
N VAL A 43 -52.33 25.48 50.15
CA VAL A 43 -51.20 26.40 50.00
C VAL A 43 -49.87 25.67 50.21
N VAL A 44 -49.74 24.83 51.23
CA VAL A 44 -48.52 24.03 51.45
C VAL A 44 -48.30 23.04 50.30
N PHE A 45 -49.35 22.40 49.81
CA PHE A 45 -49.27 21.43 48.71
C PHE A 45 -48.83 22.06 47.40
N THR A 46 -49.47 23.17 47.03
CA THR A 46 -49.13 23.92 45.82
C THR A 46 -47.76 24.59 45.91
N ARG A 47 -47.35 25.03 47.10
CA ARG A 47 -46.08 25.75 47.30
C ARG A 47 -44.88 24.84 47.55
N VAL A 48 -45.07 23.61 48.03
CA VAL A 48 -43.96 22.71 48.39
C VAL A 48 -43.96 21.42 47.57
N ILE A 49 -45.10 20.76 47.38
CA ILE A 49 -45.15 19.45 46.70
C ILE A 49 -45.10 19.61 45.17
N LEU A 50 -45.91 20.51 44.61
CA LEU A 50 -45.91 20.79 43.16
C LEU A 50 -44.52 21.14 42.60
N PRO A 51 -43.77 22.12 43.17
CA PRO A 51 -42.46 22.46 42.62
C PRO A 51 -41.47 21.30 42.73
N LYS A 52 -41.49 20.53 43.83
CA LYS A 52 -40.62 19.35 43.97
C LYS A 52 -40.91 18.27 42.93
N LEU A 53 -42.18 18.06 42.59
CA LEU A 53 -42.56 17.09 41.56
C LEU A 53 -42.13 17.56 40.16
N GLN A 54 -42.31 18.85 39.86
CA GLN A 54 -41.86 19.45 38.61
C GLN A 54 -40.35 19.31 38.44
N THR A 55 -39.56 19.63 39.47
CA THR A 55 -38.09 19.49 39.41
C THR A 55 -37.64 18.06 39.06
N VAL A 56 -38.28 17.03 39.64
CA VAL A 56 -37.93 15.63 39.34
C VAL A 56 -38.33 15.23 37.92
N LEU A 57 -39.46 15.73 37.42
CA LEU A 57 -39.90 15.48 36.05
C LEU A 57 -39.00 16.19 35.04
N ASP A 58 -38.62 17.44 35.32
CA ASP A 58 -37.71 18.23 34.49
C ASP A 58 -36.32 17.59 34.45
N GLU A 59 -35.79 17.12 35.59
CA GLU A 59 -34.52 16.39 35.65
C GLU A 59 -34.56 15.10 34.82
N ARG A 60 -35.66 14.34 34.91
CA ARG A 60 -35.84 13.13 34.07
C ARG A 60 -35.96 13.48 32.59
N ALA A 61 -36.68 14.54 32.25
CA ALA A 61 -36.83 14.99 30.87
C ALA A 61 -35.48 15.43 30.29
N GLU A 62 -34.69 16.19 31.06
CA GLU A 62 -33.36 16.64 30.67
C GLU A 62 -32.38 15.47 30.51
N LEU A 63 -32.40 14.49 31.41
CA LEU A 63 -31.57 13.28 31.30
C LEU A 63 -31.93 12.45 30.06
N ILE A 64 -33.21 12.29 29.75
CA ILE A 64 -33.67 11.55 28.57
C ILE A 64 -33.30 12.31 27.30
N GLN A 65 -33.60 13.61 27.24
CA GLN A 65 -33.32 14.46 26.10
C GLN A 65 -31.82 14.52 25.83
N GLY A 66 -31.01 14.77 26.86
CA GLY A 66 -29.54 14.74 26.74
C GLY A 66 -28.99 13.36 26.41
N GLY A 67 -29.66 12.28 26.82
CA GLY A 67 -29.33 10.92 26.43
C GLY A 67 -29.58 10.65 24.95
N ILE A 68 -30.73 11.09 24.43
CA ILE A 68 -31.09 10.98 23.01
C ILE A 68 -30.14 11.81 22.16
N GLU A 69 -29.88 13.07 22.53
CA GLU A 69 -28.95 13.94 21.79
C GLU A 69 -27.53 13.37 21.76
N LYS A 70 -27.05 12.79 22.87
CA LYS A 70 -25.75 12.10 22.90
C LYS A 70 -25.73 10.86 22.01
N ALA A 71 -26.82 10.08 21.99
CA ALA A 71 -26.92 8.90 21.15
C ALA A 71 -26.96 9.28 19.66
N GLU A 72 -27.75 10.29 19.28
CA GLU A 72 -27.81 10.82 17.92
C GLU A 72 -26.45 11.38 17.48
N LYS A 73 -25.79 12.15 18.35
CA LYS A 73 -24.45 12.68 18.07
C LYS A 73 -23.43 11.56 17.90
N ALA A 74 -23.42 10.56 18.77
CA ALA A 74 -22.53 9.41 18.65
C ALA A 74 -22.80 8.60 17.37
N GLN A 75 -24.07 8.45 16.99
CA GLN A 75 -24.45 7.78 15.74
C GLN A 75 -24.00 8.59 14.51
N ALA A 76 -24.16 9.91 14.53
CA ALA A 76 -23.70 10.80 13.46
C ALA A 76 -22.17 10.78 13.32
N GLU A 77 -21.44 10.85 14.44
CA GLU A 77 -19.98 10.74 14.46
C GLU A 77 -19.51 9.37 13.95
N ALA A 78 -20.17 8.28 14.36
CA ALA A 78 -19.86 6.95 13.86
C ALA A 78 -20.13 6.80 12.36
N ALA A 79 -21.23 7.38 11.85
CA ALA A 79 -21.54 7.38 10.43
C ALA A 79 -20.51 8.19 9.62
N ALA A 80 -20.14 9.38 10.10
CA ALA A 80 -19.10 10.20 9.47
C ALA A 80 -17.73 9.51 9.47
N ALA A 81 -17.34 8.90 10.60
CA ALA A 81 -16.09 8.14 10.69
C ALA A 81 -16.08 6.93 9.76
N LEU A 82 -17.22 6.24 9.60
CA LEU A 82 -17.35 5.13 8.68
C LEU A 82 -17.24 5.61 7.23
N GLU A 83 -17.90 6.70 6.86
CA GLU A 83 -17.79 7.30 5.53
C GLU A 83 -16.34 7.66 5.23
N GLU A 84 -15.66 8.38 6.13
CA GLU A 84 -14.25 8.76 5.99
C GLU A 84 -13.36 7.52 5.84
N TYR A 85 -13.56 6.50 6.69
CA TYR A 85 -12.82 5.25 6.61
C TYR A 85 -13.02 4.54 5.27
N THR A 86 -14.25 4.47 4.76
CA THR A 86 -14.53 3.87 3.45
C THR A 86 -13.94 4.67 2.29
N ALA A 87 -13.92 6.00 2.40
CA ALA A 87 -13.28 6.87 1.43
C ALA A 87 -11.76 6.64 1.40
N GLN A 88 -11.10 6.65 2.57
CA GLN A 88 -9.68 6.36 2.71
C GLN A 88 -9.33 4.96 2.17
N LEU A 89 -10.15 3.95 2.45
CA LEU A 89 -9.92 2.59 1.94
C LEU A 89 -10.03 2.52 0.41
N THR A 90 -10.97 3.26 -0.18
CA THR A 90 -11.16 3.32 -1.62
C THR A 90 -10.01 4.05 -2.30
N GLU A 91 -9.57 5.17 -1.72
CA GLU A 91 -8.40 5.93 -2.18
C GLU A 91 -7.13 5.07 -2.09
N ALA A 92 -6.88 4.41 -0.95
CA ALA A 92 -5.73 3.53 -0.78
C ALA A 92 -5.72 2.37 -1.80
N ARG A 93 -6.88 1.81 -2.13
CA ARG A 93 -7.01 0.77 -3.17
C ARG A 93 -6.73 1.32 -4.57
N ALA A 94 -7.21 2.53 -4.87
CA ALA A 94 -6.95 3.19 -6.14
C ALA A 94 -5.45 3.51 -6.30
N GLU A 95 -4.81 4.01 -5.24
CA GLU A 95 -3.37 4.30 -5.23
C GLU A 95 -2.54 3.02 -5.37
N ALA A 96 -2.89 1.96 -4.65
CA ALA A 96 -2.24 0.66 -4.81
C ALA A 96 -2.44 0.06 -6.23
N ALA A 97 -3.55 0.36 -6.91
CA ALA A 97 -3.74 -0.02 -8.29
C ALA A 97 -2.85 0.80 -9.24
N ARG A 98 -2.73 2.11 -9.03
CA ARG A 98 -1.83 2.99 -9.79
C ARG A 98 -0.37 2.56 -9.65
N ILE A 99 0.11 2.39 -8.42
CA ILE A 99 1.49 1.94 -8.14
C ILE A 99 1.79 0.62 -8.86
N ARG A 100 0.85 -0.34 -8.86
CA ARG A 100 1.04 -1.62 -9.56
C ARG A 100 1.10 -1.46 -11.07
N GLU A 101 0.32 -0.54 -11.63
CA GLU A 101 0.33 -0.29 -13.07
C GLU A 101 1.60 0.45 -13.50
N ASP A 102 2.00 1.48 -12.74
CA ASP A 102 3.25 2.20 -12.96
C ASP A 102 4.45 1.24 -12.89
N ALA A 103 4.49 0.35 -11.90
CA ALA A 103 5.53 -0.68 -11.78
C ALA A 103 5.54 -1.66 -12.97
N ARG A 104 4.38 -1.99 -13.54
CA ARG A 104 4.31 -2.84 -14.75
C ARG A 104 4.84 -2.11 -15.98
N VAL A 105 4.49 -0.84 -16.14
CA VAL A 105 4.99 0.00 -17.23
C VAL A 105 6.50 0.16 -17.13
N GLU A 106 7.02 0.47 -15.94
CA GLU A 106 8.45 0.59 -15.68
C GLU A 106 9.18 -0.74 -15.93
N ALA A 107 8.65 -1.86 -15.44
CA ALA A 107 9.21 -3.18 -15.70
C ALA A 107 9.27 -3.52 -17.19
N ALA A 108 8.23 -3.16 -17.96
CA ALA A 108 8.21 -3.35 -19.41
C ALA A 108 9.26 -2.48 -20.10
N GLN A 109 9.45 -1.24 -19.66
CA GLN A 109 10.50 -0.34 -20.18
C GLN A 109 11.90 -0.89 -19.87
N ILE A 110 12.16 -1.31 -18.63
CA ILE A 110 13.43 -1.93 -18.22
C ILE A 110 13.71 -3.16 -19.08
N LEU A 111 12.71 -4.03 -19.30
CA LEU A 111 12.88 -5.22 -20.13
C LEU A 111 13.18 -4.87 -21.60
N ALA A 112 12.50 -3.86 -22.15
CA ALA A 112 12.74 -3.39 -23.51
C ALA A 112 14.16 -2.80 -23.67
N ASP A 113 14.60 -1.99 -22.71
CA ASP A 113 15.95 -1.41 -22.70
C ASP A 113 17.02 -2.48 -22.51
N ALA A 114 16.81 -3.45 -21.61
CA ALA A 114 17.72 -4.57 -21.41
C ALA A 114 17.86 -5.41 -22.68
N ARG A 115 16.75 -5.70 -23.37
CA ARG A 115 16.77 -6.40 -24.67
C ARG A 115 17.51 -5.61 -25.74
N ARG A 116 17.30 -4.29 -25.81
CA ARG A 116 17.99 -3.42 -26.76
C ARG A 116 19.50 -3.45 -26.52
N ARG A 117 19.93 -3.27 -25.27
CA ARG A 117 21.35 -3.34 -24.88
C ARG A 117 21.96 -4.70 -25.20
N ALA A 118 21.27 -5.78 -24.86
CA ALA A 118 21.72 -7.14 -25.17
C ALA A 118 21.86 -7.37 -26.69
N GLY A 119 20.95 -6.84 -27.51
CA GLY A 119 21.06 -6.88 -28.97
C GLY A 119 22.28 -6.14 -29.49
N THR A 120 22.50 -4.90 -29.04
CA THR A 120 23.68 -4.11 -29.42
C THR A 120 24.99 -4.78 -28.98
N ASP A 121 25.02 -5.35 -27.77
CA ASP A 121 26.21 -6.06 -27.29
C ASP A 121 26.46 -7.34 -28.09
N ALA A 122 25.42 -8.09 -28.45
CA ALA A 122 25.55 -9.27 -29.31
C ALA A 122 26.09 -8.91 -30.69
N GLU A 123 25.57 -7.86 -31.33
CA GLU A 123 26.07 -7.35 -32.62
C GLU A 123 27.55 -6.96 -32.51
N ARG A 124 27.94 -6.25 -31.45
CA ARG A 124 29.34 -5.84 -31.21
C ARG A 124 30.26 -7.04 -30.99
N ILE A 125 29.80 -8.07 -30.28
CA ILE A 125 30.56 -9.31 -30.08
C ILE A 125 30.76 -10.02 -31.43
N VAL A 126 29.71 -10.16 -32.23
CA VAL A 126 29.79 -10.79 -33.56
C VAL A 126 30.72 -10.03 -34.49
N GLU A 127 30.63 -8.71 -34.52
CA GLU A 127 31.52 -7.87 -35.32
C GLU A 127 32.98 -8.02 -34.89
N THR A 128 33.23 -8.02 -33.58
CA THR A 128 34.59 -8.22 -33.04
C THR A 128 35.13 -9.61 -33.38
N ALA A 129 34.31 -10.64 -33.22
CA ALA A 129 34.67 -12.02 -33.57
C ALA A 129 34.98 -12.16 -35.06
N GLN A 130 34.19 -11.54 -35.94
CA GLN A 130 34.43 -11.57 -37.38
C GLN A 130 35.77 -10.91 -37.73
N ARG A 131 36.05 -9.73 -37.18
CA ARG A 131 37.34 -9.04 -37.36
C ARG A 131 38.51 -9.89 -36.85
N GLN A 132 38.33 -10.60 -35.73
CA GLN A 132 39.34 -11.48 -35.17
C GLN A 132 39.60 -12.70 -36.04
N ILE A 133 38.54 -13.34 -36.57
CA ILE A 133 38.65 -14.45 -37.53
C ILE A 133 39.37 -14.01 -38.80
N ASP A 134 39.09 -12.82 -39.31
CA ASP A 134 39.74 -12.32 -40.52
C ASP A 134 41.23 -12.03 -40.27
N ALA A 135 41.58 -11.47 -39.10
CA ALA A 135 42.96 -11.29 -38.68
C ALA A 135 43.70 -12.64 -38.51
N GLU A 136 43.08 -13.61 -37.85
CA GLU A 136 43.62 -14.97 -37.67
C GLU A 136 43.81 -15.67 -39.00
N ARG A 137 42.88 -15.53 -39.96
CA ARG A 137 43.03 -16.04 -41.33
C ARG A 137 44.23 -15.44 -42.03
N HIS A 138 44.40 -14.11 -41.95
CA HIS A 138 45.56 -13.45 -42.55
C HIS A 138 46.87 -13.96 -41.93
N GLN A 139 46.93 -14.08 -40.61
CA GLN A 139 48.09 -14.63 -39.91
C GLN A 139 48.38 -16.08 -40.32
N ALA A 140 47.34 -16.93 -40.40
CA ALA A 140 47.46 -18.32 -40.83
C ALA A 140 48.00 -18.42 -42.27
N VAL A 141 47.51 -17.59 -43.20
CA VAL A 141 48.00 -17.55 -44.58
C VAL A 141 49.47 -17.14 -44.65
N VAL A 142 49.89 -16.15 -43.86
CA VAL A 142 51.30 -15.72 -43.79
C VAL A 142 52.18 -16.84 -43.23
N SER A 143 51.74 -17.49 -42.14
CA SER A 143 52.46 -18.63 -41.56
C SER A 143 52.61 -19.78 -42.56
N LEU A 144 51.51 -20.14 -43.24
CA LEU A 144 51.49 -21.23 -44.21
C LEU A 144 52.40 -20.93 -45.41
N ARG A 145 52.46 -19.68 -45.88
CA ARG A 145 53.37 -19.27 -46.96
C ARG A 145 54.84 -19.45 -46.56
N THR A 146 55.19 -19.07 -45.33
CA THR A 146 56.56 -19.24 -44.80
C THR A 146 56.93 -20.71 -44.69
N GLU A 147 56.02 -21.53 -44.17
CA GLU A 147 56.23 -22.97 -43.95
C GLU A 147 56.32 -23.75 -45.27
N VAL A 148 55.42 -23.47 -46.22
CA VAL A 148 55.48 -24.02 -47.58
C VAL A 148 56.74 -23.56 -48.31
N GLY A 149 57.15 -22.29 -48.14
CA GLY A 149 58.40 -21.78 -48.69
C GLY A 149 59.62 -22.55 -48.18
N SER A 150 59.70 -22.78 -46.86
CA SER A 150 60.75 -23.59 -46.25
C SER A 150 60.77 -25.01 -46.80
N LEU A 151 59.62 -25.70 -46.81
CA LEU A 151 59.49 -27.06 -47.34
C LEU A 151 59.86 -27.16 -48.82
N ALA A 152 59.48 -26.17 -49.63
CA ALA A 152 59.84 -26.12 -51.04
C ALA A 152 61.35 -25.95 -51.24
N THR A 153 62.01 -25.09 -50.45
CA THR A 153 63.48 -24.93 -50.50
C THR A 153 64.23 -26.17 -50.02
N GLU A 154 63.72 -26.85 -48.98
CA GLU A 154 64.29 -28.10 -48.48
C GLU A 154 64.19 -29.21 -49.53
N LEU A 155 63.02 -29.36 -50.16
CA LEU A 155 62.80 -30.32 -51.24
C LEU A 155 63.69 -30.01 -52.45
N ALA A 156 63.79 -28.74 -52.87
CA ALA A 156 64.67 -28.32 -53.95
C ALA A 156 66.14 -28.63 -53.63
N SER A 157 66.59 -28.33 -52.41
CA SER A 157 67.95 -28.62 -51.95
C SER A 157 68.25 -30.12 -51.96
N ARG A 158 67.27 -30.95 -51.57
CA ARG A 158 67.40 -32.42 -51.61
C ARG A 158 67.48 -32.96 -53.03
N ILE A 159 66.63 -32.47 -53.94
CA ILE A 159 66.65 -32.87 -55.36
C ILE A 159 67.98 -32.47 -56.03
N VAL A 160 68.46 -31.24 -55.78
CA VAL A 160 69.73 -30.77 -56.31
C VAL A 160 70.90 -31.56 -55.71
N GLY A 161 70.88 -31.82 -54.40
CA GLY A 161 71.88 -32.66 -53.73
C GLY A 161 71.96 -34.07 -54.30
N GLU A 162 70.81 -34.72 -54.53
CA GLU A 162 70.72 -36.04 -55.17
C GLU A 162 71.24 -36.00 -56.62
N SER A 163 70.89 -34.94 -57.36
CA SER A 163 71.35 -34.73 -58.74
C SER A 163 72.85 -34.41 -58.86
N LEU A 164 73.48 -33.88 -57.80
CA LEU A 164 74.92 -33.59 -57.73
C LEU A 164 75.73 -34.81 -57.28
N ALA A 165 75.12 -35.77 -56.59
CA ALA A 165 75.74 -37.05 -56.22
C ALA A 165 75.85 -38.05 -57.39
N ASP A 166 75.26 -37.72 -58.55
CA ASP A 166 75.40 -38.46 -59.81
C ASP A 166 76.67 -37.97 -60.56
N ASP A 167 77.78 -38.69 -60.39
CA ASP A 167 79.11 -38.36 -60.94
C ASP A 167 79.06 -38.01 -62.44
N ALA A 168 78.21 -38.70 -63.22
CA ALA A 168 78.08 -38.48 -64.66
C ALA A 168 77.41 -37.13 -65.00
N ARG A 169 76.59 -36.60 -64.10
CA ARG A 169 75.92 -35.30 -64.27
C ARG A 169 76.80 -34.16 -63.76
N GLN A 170 77.55 -34.40 -62.69
CA GLN A 170 78.51 -33.44 -62.15
C GLN A 170 79.61 -33.10 -63.18
N GLN A 171 80.15 -34.11 -63.88
CA GLN A 171 81.13 -33.89 -64.96
C GLN A 171 80.55 -33.08 -66.13
N ARG A 172 79.33 -33.38 -66.60
CA ARG A 172 78.68 -32.60 -67.67
C ARG A 172 78.47 -31.12 -67.32
N VAL A 173 78.15 -30.83 -66.07
CA VAL A 173 77.98 -29.44 -65.61
C VAL A 173 79.34 -28.73 -65.60
N ILE A 174 80.39 -29.39 -65.11
CA ILE A 174 81.77 -28.87 -65.12
C ILE A 174 82.24 -28.61 -66.55
N ASP A 175 82.07 -29.58 -67.46
CA ASP A 175 82.46 -29.44 -68.87
C ASP A 175 81.73 -28.26 -69.53
N SER A 176 80.41 -28.11 -69.30
CA SER A 176 79.68 -26.96 -69.85
C SER A 176 80.15 -25.62 -69.29
N PHE A 177 80.59 -25.57 -68.03
CA PHE A 177 81.08 -24.34 -67.40
C PHE A 177 82.48 -23.97 -67.91
N LEU A 178 83.32 -24.98 -68.18
CA LEU A 178 84.62 -24.80 -68.81
C LEU A 178 84.48 -24.34 -70.27
N ASP A 179 83.55 -24.92 -71.02
CA ASP A 179 83.21 -24.47 -72.38
C ASP A 179 82.70 -23.02 -72.39
N ASP A 180 81.86 -22.63 -71.43
CA ASP A 180 81.32 -21.26 -71.34
C ASP A 180 82.39 -20.23 -70.97
N LEU A 181 83.32 -20.59 -70.06
CA LEU A 181 84.50 -19.78 -69.73
C LEU A 181 85.45 -19.65 -70.92
N GLU A 182 85.71 -20.73 -71.64
CA GLU A 182 86.55 -20.70 -72.85
C GLU A 182 85.91 -19.82 -73.93
N SER A 183 84.58 -19.88 -74.07
CA SER A 183 83.85 -19.02 -75.00
C SER A 183 83.87 -17.54 -74.60
N THR A 184 83.77 -17.24 -73.29
CA THR A 184 83.77 -15.87 -72.75
C THR A 184 85.17 -15.24 -72.82
N VAL A 185 86.22 -16.00 -72.47
CA VAL A 185 87.62 -15.55 -72.57
C VAL A 185 88.02 -15.31 -74.02
N LYS A 186 87.50 -16.11 -74.96
CA LYS A 186 87.72 -15.93 -76.41
C LYS A 186 86.94 -14.74 -77.01
N ALA A 187 85.97 -14.19 -76.28
CA ALA A 187 85.20 -13.02 -76.68
C ALA A 187 85.78 -11.69 -76.16
N GLU A 188 86.61 -11.71 -75.10
CA GLU A 188 87.23 -10.51 -74.49
C GLU A 188 88.72 -10.30 -74.85
N GLY A 189 89.36 -11.21 -75.61
CA GLY A 189 90.71 -11.04 -76.19
C GLY A 189 90.69 -10.86 -77.70
#